data_AF-A0A844EBE2-F1
#
_entry.id   AF-A0A844EBE2-F1
#
_cell.length_a   1.000
_cell.length_b   1.000
_cell.length_c   1.000
_cell.angle_alpha   90.00
_cell.angle_beta   90.00
_cell.angle_gamma   90.00
#
_symmetry.space_group_name_H-M   'P 1'
#
loop_
_entity.id
_entity.type
_entity.pdbx_description
1 polymer ?
#
loop_
_entity_poly.entity_id
_entity_poly.type
_entity_poly.pdbx_seq_one_letter_code
_entity_poly.pdbx_strand_id
1 'polypeptide(L)' 'MNGFIGELFGTYVLIVLGTGACAGTNLNRTYAKGSDWTFVSLAWGLAVTMGVYVASSLGSLGHLNPA' A
#
# COMPACT_ATOMS: atom_id res chain seq x y z
N MET A 1 13.74 15.49 -10.66
CA MET A 1 13.65 14.02 -10.52
C MET A 1 14.27 13.49 -9.22
N ASN A 2 14.77 14.35 -8.33
CA ASN A 2 15.18 13.91 -7.00
C ASN A 2 13.94 13.34 -6.27
N GLY A 3 14.06 12.17 -5.65
CA GLY A 3 12.94 11.46 -4.99
C GLY A 3 12.04 10.62 -5.90
N PHE A 4 12.18 10.64 -7.24
CA PHE A 4 11.29 9.86 -8.14
C PHE A 4 11.33 8.35 -7.85
N ILE A 5 12.52 7.80 -7.63
CA ILE A 5 12.70 6.38 -7.31
C ILE A 5 12.01 6.05 -5.98
N GLY A 6 12.08 6.94 -4.98
CA GLY A 6 11.39 6.75 -3.71
C GLY A 6 9.87 6.79 -3.84
N GLU A 7 9.31 7.75 -4.58
CA GLU A 7 7.87 7.79 -4.86
C GLU A 7 7.41 6.55 -5.65
N LEU A 8 8.15 6.13 -6.68
CA LEU A 8 7.82 4.97 -7.49
C LEU A 8 7.72 3.69 -6.64
N PHE A 9 8.76 3.41 -5.84
CA PHE A 9 8.79 2.20 -5.01
C PHE A 9 7.88 2.31 -3.78
N GLY A 10 7.71 3.50 -3.21
CA GLY A 10 6.75 3.73 -2.14
C GLY A 10 5.31 3.49 -2.58
N THR A 11 4.91 4.03 -3.74
CA THR A 11 3.58 3.80 -4.31
C THR A 11 3.41 2.35 -4.75
N TYR A 12 4.45 1.72 -5.29
CA TYR A 12 4.43 0.28 -5.60
C TYR A 12 4.07 -0.56 -4.37
N VAL A 13 4.75 -0.32 -3.23
CA VAL A 13 4.47 -1.06 -1.98
C VAL A 13 3.05 -0.80 -1.48
N LEU A 14 2.61 0.46 -1.48
CA LEU A 14 1.24 0.83 -1.12
C LEU A 14 0.22 0.05 -1.98
N ILE A 15 0.38 0.05 -3.29
CA ILE A 15 -0.58 -0.58 -4.21
C ILE A 15 -0.54 -2.10 -4.09
N VAL A 16 0.63 -2.73 -4.04
CA VAL A 16 0.73 -4.20 -3.89
C VAL A 16 0.05 -4.68 -2.62
N LEU A 17 0.28 -3.99 -1.49
CA LEU A 17 -0.32 -4.36 -0.22
C LEU A 17 -1.82 -4.04 -0.17
N GLY A 18 -2.23 -2.83 -0.57
CA GLY A 18 -3.63 -2.40 -0.55
C GLY A 18 -4.52 -3.19 -1.51
N THR A 19 -4.08 -3.34 -2.77
CA THR A 19 -4.83 -4.15 -3.75
C THR A 19 -4.73 -5.65 -3.45
N GLY A 20 -3.63 -6.13 -2.88
CA GLY A 20 -3.49 -7.50 -2.38
C GLY A 20 -4.48 -7.82 -1.26
N ALA A 21 -4.71 -6.88 -0.34
CA ALA A 21 -5.75 -7.00 0.69
C ALA A 21 -7.14 -7.08 0.04
N CYS A 22 -7.45 -6.21 -0.93
CA CYS A 22 -8.70 -6.27 -1.68
C CYS A 22 -8.86 -7.59 -2.45
N ALA A 23 -7.80 -8.12 -3.04
CA ALA A 23 -7.82 -9.43 -3.69
C ALA A 23 -8.08 -10.55 -2.67
N GLY A 24 -7.43 -10.49 -1.50
CA GLY A 24 -7.65 -11.39 -0.38
C GLY A 24 -9.09 -11.38 0.12
N THR A 25 -9.76 -10.23 0.14
CA THR A 25 -11.16 -10.14 0.61
C THR A 25 -12.19 -10.55 -0.45
N ASN A 26 -11.86 -10.39 -1.74
CA ASN A 26 -12.83 -10.56 -2.83
C ASN A 26 -12.66 -11.85 -3.66
N LEU A 27 -11.46 -12.42 -3.80
CA LEU A 27 -11.28 -13.63 -4.59
C LEU A 27 -11.79 -14.87 -3.86
N ASN A 28 -12.26 -15.87 -4.62
CA ASN A 28 -12.66 -17.14 -4.03
C ASN A 28 -11.43 -17.93 -3.59
N ARG A 29 -11.60 -18.76 -2.55
CA ARG A 29 -10.55 -19.64 -1.97
C ARG A 29 -9.38 -18.88 -1.33
N THR A 30 -9.59 -17.64 -0.89
CA THR A 30 -8.65 -16.90 -0.06
C THR A 30 -9.06 -16.98 1.42
N TYR A 31 -8.09 -16.93 2.34
CA TYR A 31 -8.36 -16.97 3.77
C TYR A 31 -9.04 -15.71 4.32
N ALA A 32 -8.87 -14.57 3.64
CA ALA A 32 -9.49 -13.30 4.01
C ALA A 32 -10.84 -13.06 3.32
N LYS A 33 -11.39 -14.06 2.60
CA LYS A 33 -12.66 -13.91 1.88
C LYS A 33 -13.79 -13.50 2.83
N GLY A 34 -14.44 -12.37 2.54
CA GLY A 34 -15.53 -11.85 3.37
C GLY A 34 -15.09 -11.12 4.63
N SER A 35 -13.81 -10.74 4.76
CA SER A 35 -13.38 -9.81 5.82
C SER A 35 -14.12 -8.47 5.73
N ASP A 36 -14.25 -7.82 6.89
CA ASP A 36 -15.06 -6.64 7.07
C ASP A 36 -14.32 -5.34 6.69
N TRP A 37 -15.02 -4.21 6.81
CA TRP A 37 -14.46 -2.90 6.55
C TRP A 37 -13.26 -2.58 7.45
N THR A 38 -13.26 -3.05 8.71
CA THR A 38 -12.16 -2.85 9.66
C THR A 38 -10.86 -3.43 9.14
N PHE A 39 -10.89 -4.67 8.62
CA PHE A 39 -9.75 -5.30 8.00
C PHE A 39 -9.19 -4.49 6.82
N VAL A 40 -10.08 -4.05 5.92
CA VAL A 40 -9.68 -3.28 4.73
C VAL A 40 -9.05 -1.94 5.14
N SER A 41 -9.66 -1.22 6.07
CA SER A 41 -9.15 0.06 6.57
C SER A 41 -7.77 -0.08 7.22
N LEU A 42 -7.57 -1.10 8.06
CA LEU A 42 -6.26 -1.36 8.68
C LEU A 42 -5.21 -1.76 7.65
N ALA A 43 -5.57 -2.63 6.70
CA ALA A 43 -4.65 -3.07 5.65
C ALA A 43 -4.15 -1.89 4.80
N TRP A 44 -5.04 -0.99 4.39
CA TRP A 44 -4.66 0.21 3.62
C TRP A 44 -3.84 1.20 4.47
N GLY A 45 -4.18 1.41 5.74
CA GLY A 45 -3.38 2.26 6.63
C GLY A 45 -1.95 1.76 6.83
N LEU A 46 -1.78 0.44 7.00
CA LEU A 46 -0.47 -0.20 7.06
C LEU A 46 0.26 -0.15 5.71
N ALA A 47 -0.45 -0.33 4.59
CA ALA A 47 0.12 -0.23 3.24
C ALA A 47 0.73 1.16 2.98
N VAL A 48 0.02 2.23 3.35
CA VAL A 48 0.53 3.61 3.28
C VAL A 48 1.77 3.77 4.15
N THR A 49 1.71 3.30 5.41
CA THR A 49 2.84 3.40 6.36
C THR A 49 4.11 2.75 5.80
N MET A 50 3.98 1.54 5.24
CA MET A 50 5.11 0.83 4.63
C MET A 50 5.60 1.54 3.36
N GLY A 51 4.69 2.08 2.54
CA GLY A 51 5.05 2.91 1.38
C GLY A 51 5.88 4.13 1.77
N VAL A 52 5.53 4.81 2.87
CA VAL A 52 6.26 5.99 3.37
C VAL A 52 7.66 5.60 3.84
N TYR A 53 7.81 4.48 4.56
CA TYR A 53 9.13 4.00 4.97
C TYR A 53 10.03 3.67 3.79
N VAL A 54 9.49 3.02 2.75
CA VAL A 54 10.25 2.70 1.54
C VAL A 54 10.63 3.99 0.80
N ALA A 55 9.68 4.89 0.58
CA ALA A 55 9.96 6.16 -0.10
C ALA A 55 11.02 6.99 0.63
N SER A 56 10.93 7.09 1.96
CA SER A 56 11.90 7.79 2.81
C SER A 56 13.29 7.17 2.74
N SER A 57 13.39 5.83 2.82
CA SER A 57 14.68 5.13 2.70
C SER A 57 15.36 5.32 1.34
N LEU A 58 14.58 5.61 0.30
CA LEU A 58 15.03 5.86 -1.07
C LEU A 58 15.18 7.36 -1.39
N GLY A 59 15.12 8.22 -0.37
CA GLY A 59 15.39 9.65 -0.49
C GLY A 59 14.22 10.50 -1.00
N SER A 60 12.97 10.01 -0.87
CA SER A 60 11.76 10.80 -1.12
C SER A 60 11.06 11.20 0.19
N LEU A 61 10.13 12.15 0.10
CA LEU A 61 9.30 12.60 1.22
C LEU A 61 8.11 11.66 1.48
N GLY A 62 7.79 10.74 0.55
CA GLY A 62 6.73 9.76 0.72
C GLY A 62 5.34 10.36 0.53
N HIS A 63 5.13 11.10 -0.56
CA HIS A 63 3.81 11.65 -0.88
C HIS A 63 2.84 10.54 -1.29
N LEU A 64 3.31 9.61 -2.13
CA LEU A 64 2.64 8.41 -2.62
C LEU A 64 1.33 8.63 -3.39
N ASN A 65 0.88 9.89 -3.48
CA ASN A 65 -0.37 10.32 -4.07
C ASN A 65 -0.13 11.64 -4.84
N PRO A 66 -0.63 11.79 -6.09
CA PRO A 66 -0.54 13.03 -6.84
C PRO A 66 -1.43 14.19 -6.36
N ALA A 67 -2.42 13.92 -5.49
CA ALA A 67 -3.39 14.91 -5.00
C ALA A 67 -2.79 15.94 -4.02
#